data_AF-A0A8T6PJ23-F1
#
_entry.id   AF-A0A8T6PJ23-F1
#
_cell.length_a   1.000
_cell.length_b   1.000
_cell.length_c   1.000
_cell.angle_alpha   90.00
_cell.angle_beta   90.00
_cell.angle_gamma   90.00
#
_symmetry.space_group_name_H-M   'P 1'
#
loop_
_entity.id
_entity.type
_entity.pdbx_description
1 polymer ?
#
loop_
_entity_poly.entity_id
_entity_poly.type
_entity_poly.pdbx_seq_one_letter_code
_entity_poly.pdbx_strand_id
1 'polypeptide(L)'
;MSKRNVLVVMLLLAALVVTALPNLGSAPIQAQDGEGVLIDLDHPYAPFLESRAYAASLGATAEFRKMEYVAIDPVNMKLYLAMSEVGRGMSDGEGDVNVDENLCGIVYEGDLDENMNTTELRPLIIGGPYDPEGGANRCDVNNIANPDNLEVDARGRVWIYEDTGFHENNMAWVYDPADGSLKRFAYTQLGAEVTGARIAPNGSLFLNIQHPDAMNIYPYNASTVGVVTNFNANEDDFESIAVPEGDDKRIAGVAAGEYQILGRVGDPIPGDPHGLAFGQVVRPDGTTQLFCNQADGNMYLPTNSAGTEGILYTNFECRPGTLSRLNIALQADGTWLVQDGEVVDFASVNGTWNNCGASNTPWNTGLTAEEYEPYAGDLTSVADLTDYLGRQANPYDYGWIVELEPFAVGNRITKRYAMGRRSHENSWVAPDEQTVYFGDDGSDVVLFKFVAEEPGDLSAGTLYAARVTQTGGTGDDHAFQLEWIELGFGFDDEIEAAVREIDAQLQ
;
A
#
# COMPACT_ATOMS: atom_id res chain seq x y z
N MET A 1 42.05 -51.42 -5.91
CA MET A 1 42.57 -51.00 -4.59
C MET A 1 44.01 -50.54 -4.78
N SER A 2 44.51 -49.34 -4.48
CA SER A 2 44.01 -48.03 -4.05
C SER A 2 45.04 -47.02 -4.58
N LYS A 3 44.57 -45.86 -5.04
CA LYS A 3 45.34 -44.80 -5.70
C LYS A 3 45.42 -43.56 -4.79
N ARG A 4 46.50 -42.80 -4.99
CA ARG A 4 46.64 -41.33 -4.94
C ARG A 4 47.19 -40.66 -3.67
N ASN A 5 48.43 -40.22 -3.86
CA ASN A 5 49.13 -39.15 -3.19
C ASN A 5 48.50 -37.77 -3.49
N VAL A 6 48.40 -36.96 -2.44
CA VAL A 6 48.79 -35.55 -2.31
C VAL A 6 48.72 -34.68 -3.57
N LEU A 7 47.72 -33.79 -3.62
CA LEU A 7 47.87 -32.43 -4.15
C LEU A 7 46.95 -31.51 -3.33
N VAL A 8 47.56 -30.65 -2.52
CA VAL A 8 46.94 -29.54 -1.80
C VAL A 8 47.42 -28.28 -2.50
N VAL A 9 46.49 -27.40 -2.91
CA VAL A 9 46.58 -25.92 -2.96
C VAL A 9 45.53 -25.38 -3.97
N MET A 10 44.75 -24.41 -3.47
CA MET A 10 43.90 -23.42 -4.17
C MET A 10 42.60 -23.86 -4.85
N LEU A 11 41.50 -23.77 -4.10
CA LEU A 11 40.21 -23.28 -4.56
C LEU A 11 39.47 -22.68 -3.35
N LEU A 12 39.70 -21.40 -3.08
CA LEU A 12 38.78 -20.56 -2.31
C LEU A 12 37.67 -20.17 -3.31
N LEU A 13 36.64 -21.01 -3.40
CA LEU A 13 35.38 -20.60 -4.00
C LEU A 13 34.56 -19.95 -2.88
N ALA A 14 34.24 -18.68 -3.08
CA ALA A 14 33.29 -17.95 -2.26
C ALA A 14 31.97 -18.74 -2.20
N ALA A 15 31.64 -19.25 -1.01
CA ALA A 15 30.28 -19.66 -0.71
C ALA A 15 29.46 -18.38 -0.57
N LEU A 16 28.92 -17.92 -1.70
CA LEU A 16 27.81 -16.98 -1.71
C LEU A 16 26.66 -17.72 -1.03
N VAL A 17 26.33 -17.31 0.19
CA VAL A 17 25.10 -17.69 0.85
C VAL A 17 24.00 -17.00 0.05
N VAL A 18 23.50 -17.67 -0.97
CA VAL A 18 22.18 -17.40 -1.52
C VAL A 18 21.23 -17.89 -0.43
N THR A 19 20.84 -16.99 0.47
CA THR A 19 19.61 -17.17 1.22
C THR A 19 18.53 -17.33 0.16
N ALA A 20 17.97 -18.53 0.07
CA ALA A 20 16.72 -18.72 -0.63
C ALA A 20 15.73 -17.71 -0.04
N LEU A 21 15.25 -16.79 -0.88
CA LEU A 21 14.03 -16.06 -0.58
C LEU A 21 12.98 -17.12 -0.22
N PRO A 22 12.40 -17.11 0.98
CA PRO A 22 11.21 -17.91 1.20
C PRO A 22 10.17 -17.45 0.18
N ASN A 23 9.44 -18.40 -0.38
CA ASN A 23 8.29 -18.17 -1.25
C ASN A 23 7.31 -17.22 -0.51
N LEU A 24 7.38 -15.92 -0.80
CA LEU A 24 6.49 -14.88 -0.26
C LEU A 24 5.20 -14.83 -1.08
N GLY A 25 4.48 -15.94 -1.15
CA GLY A 25 3.26 -16.04 -1.94
C GLY A 25 2.17 -16.76 -1.18
N SER A 26 1.60 -16.09 -0.17
CA SER A 26 0.17 -16.32 0.08
C SER A 26 -0.56 -15.34 -0.81
N ALA A 27 -1.28 -15.85 -1.81
CA ALA A 27 -2.26 -15.03 -2.52
C ALA A 27 -3.30 -14.52 -1.50
N PRO A 28 -3.92 -13.35 -1.73
CA PRO A 28 -5.04 -12.91 -0.91
C PRO A 28 -6.22 -13.88 -1.01
N ILE A 29 -7.07 -13.88 0.01
CA ILE A 29 -8.28 -14.71 0.07
C ILE A 29 -9.29 -14.22 -0.99
N GLN A 30 -9.76 -15.06 -1.89
CA GLN A 30 -10.78 -14.64 -2.85
C GLN A 30 -12.15 -14.56 -2.17
N ALA A 31 -13.07 -13.72 -2.64
CA ALA A 31 -14.42 -13.67 -2.06
C ALA A 31 -15.19 -14.99 -2.23
N GLN A 32 -14.80 -15.79 -3.21
CA GLN A 32 -15.42 -17.09 -3.53
C GLN A 32 -14.78 -18.25 -2.75
N ASP A 33 -13.69 -18.02 -2.03
CA ASP A 33 -13.00 -19.06 -1.27
C ASP A 33 -13.83 -19.45 -0.04
N GLY A 34 -14.49 -20.62 -0.13
CA GLY A 34 -15.08 -21.28 1.04
C GLY A 34 -14.07 -22.11 1.84
N GLU A 35 -12.88 -22.34 1.28
CA GLU A 35 -11.78 -23.05 1.94
C GLU A 35 -10.84 -22.02 2.59
N GLY A 36 -10.73 -22.01 3.91
CA GLY A 36 -9.86 -21.05 4.61
C GLY A 36 -10.59 -20.11 5.58
N VAL A 37 -11.90 -20.22 5.75
CA VAL A 37 -12.65 -19.56 6.82
C VAL A 37 -12.60 -20.39 8.10
N LEU A 38 -12.31 -19.75 9.24
CA LEU A 38 -12.33 -20.41 10.55
C LEU A 38 -13.67 -20.16 11.27
N ILE A 39 -14.42 -19.12 10.87
CA ILE A 39 -15.79 -18.85 11.32
C ILE A 39 -16.81 -18.98 10.18
N ASP A 40 -18.04 -19.32 10.52
CA ASP A 40 -19.15 -19.41 9.56
C ASP A 40 -19.74 -18.02 9.24
N LEU A 41 -20.35 -17.87 8.05
CA LEU A 41 -20.98 -16.61 7.61
C LEU A 41 -22.26 -16.24 8.39
N ASP A 42 -22.79 -17.13 9.24
CA ASP A 42 -23.89 -16.83 10.16
C ASP A 42 -23.41 -16.28 11.51
N HIS A 43 -22.09 -16.18 11.72
CA HIS A 43 -21.50 -15.54 12.89
C HIS A 43 -21.86 -14.04 12.92
N PRO A 44 -22.21 -13.45 14.08
CA PRO A 44 -22.63 -12.05 14.18
C PRO A 44 -21.63 -11.03 13.61
N TYR A 45 -20.33 -11.36 13.68
CA TYR A 45 -19.24 -10.50 13.20
C TYR A 45 -18.64 -10.96 11.85
N ALA A 46 -19.30 -11.88 11.13
CA ALA A 46 -18.90 -12.27 9.78
C ALA A 46 -18.75 -11.09 8.79
N PRO A 47 -19.56 -10.00 8.85
CA PRO A 47 -19.36 -8.82 7.99
C PRO A 47 -17.96 -8.22 8.07
N PHE A 48 -17.30 -8.33 9.24
CA PHE A 48 -16.00 -7.70 9.51
C PHE A 48 -14.84 -8.70 9.49
N LEU A 49 -15.08 -9.97 9.81
CA LEU A 49 -14.04 -11.00 9.88
C LEU A 49 -13.86 -11.74 8.55
N GLU A 50 -14.93 -11.88 7.78
CA GLU A 50 -14.99 -12.57 6.48
C GLU A 50 -15.63 -11.66 5.42
N SER A 51 -15.21 -10.39 5.40
CA SER A 51 -15.89 -9.28 4.70
C SER A 51 -16.20 -9.60 3.23
N ARG A 52 -15.26 -10.20 2.50
CA ARG A 52 -15.41 -10.54 1.08
C ARG A 52 -16.47 -11.62 0.85
N ALA A 53 -16.36 -12.75 1.55
CA ALA A 53 -17.31 -13.86 1.43
C ALA A 53 -18.71 -13.48 1.92
N TYR A 54 -18.80 -12.70 3.00
CA TYR A 54 -20.07 -12.19 3.50
C TYR A 54 -20.74 -11.26 2.49
N ALA A 55 -20.00 -10.30 1.93
CA ALA A 55 -20.50 -9.38 0.90
C ALA A 55 -20.99 -10.13 -0.35
N ALA A 56 -20.21 -11.08 -0.86
CA ALA A 56 -20.59 -11.91 -2.01
C ALA A 56 -21.88 -12.71 -1.73
N SER A 57 -22.06 -13.22 -0.51
CA SER A 57 -23.28 -13.93 -0.10
C SER A 57 -24.55 -13.06 -0.13
N LEU A 58 -24.38 -11.73 -0.02
CA LEU A 58 -25.45 -10.73 -0.13
C LEU A 58 -25.62 -10.18 -1.56
N GLY A 59 -24.81 -10.65 -2.51
CA GLY A 59 -24.86 -10.26 -3.92
C GLY A 59 -24.05 -8.99 -4.25
N ALA A 60 -23.02 -8.67 -3.47
CA ALA A 60 -21.99 -7.72 -3.92
C ALA A 60 -21.19 -8.31 -5.08
N THR A 61 -20.65 -7.45 -5.95
CA THR A 61 -19.86 -7.90 -7.10
C THR A 61 -18.45 -8.24 -6.63
N ALA A 62 -18.04 -9.48 -6.87
CA ALA A 62 -16.80 -10.08 -6.40
C ALA A 62 -15.94 -10.54 -7.57
N GLU A 63 -15.66 -9.61 -8.48
CA GLU A 63 -15.01 -9.87 -9.78
C GLU A 63 -13.83 -8.92 -10.01
N PHE A 64 -13.63 -7.92 -9.14
CA PHE A 64 -12.54 -6.98 -9.29
C PHE A 64 -11.20 -7.65 -9.05
N ARG A 65 -10.17 -7.06 -9.65
CA ARG A 65 -8.80 -7.54 -9.61
C ARG A 65 -7.87 -6.37 -9.32
N LYS A 66 -6.91 -6.60 -8.43
CA LYS A 66 -5.79 -5.70 -8.16
C LYS A 66 -6.25 -4.27 -7.90
N MET A 67 -7.25 -4.08 -7.02
CA MET A 67 -7.67 -2.74 -6.60
C MET A 67 -6.63 -2.22 -5.62
N GLU A 68 -5.69 -1.44 -6.15
CA GLU A 68 -4.59 -0.86 -5.39
C GLU A 68 -5.08 0.40 -4.64
N TYR A 69 -4.42 1.56 -4.76
CA TYR A 69 -4.80 2.73 -3.96
C TYR A 69 -6.16 3.32 -4.33
N VAL A 70 -6.82 3.87 -3.31
CA VAL A 70 -7.80 4.95 -3.47
C VAL A 70 -7.20 6.31 -3.10
N ALA A 71 -7.68 7.37 -3.73
CA ALA A 71 -7.42 8.75 -3.33
C ALA A 71 -8.68 9.61 -3.49
N ILE A 72 -8.85 10.60 -2.61
CA ILE A 72 -9.98 11.53 -2.67
C ILE A 72 -9.47 12.94 -2.97
N ASP A 73 -10.05 13.56 -3.98
CA ASP A 73 -9.91 14.99 -4.26
C ASP A 73 -11.00 15.78 -3.52
N PRO A 74 -10.67 16.46 -2.42
CA PRO A 74 -11.64 17.25 -1.67
C PRO A 74 -12.03 18.57 -2.36
N VAL A 75 -11.28 19.01 -3.37
CA VAL A 75 -11.53 20.25 -4.11
C VAL A 75 -12.58 20.00 -5.18
N ASN A 76 -12.43 18.91 -5.94
CA ASN A 76 -13.30 18.59 -7.06
C ASN A 76 -14.36 17.53 -6.73
N MET A 77 -14.39 17.03 -5.48
CA MET A 77 -15.32 16.00 -5.02
C MET A 77 -15.20 14.72 -5.86
N LYS A 78 -13.98 14.20 -6.00
CA LYS A 78 -13.69 13.00 -6.79
C LYS A 78 -13.10 11.89 -5.93
N LEU A 79 -13.49 10.65 -6.23
CA LEU A 79 -12.79 9.44 -5.82
C LEU A 79 -11.98 8.95 -7.01
N TYR A 80 -10.71 8.61 -6.77
CA TYR A 80 -9.86 7.90 -7.71
C TYR A 80 -9.53 6.52 -7.16
N LEU A 81 -9.50 5.52 -8.03
CA LEU A 81 -9.16 4.14 -7.69
C LEU A 81 -8.21 3.59 -8.75
N ALA A 82 -7.02 3.18 -8.33
CA ALA A 82 -6.07 2.48 -9.18
C ALA A 82 -6.45 0.99 -9.23
N MET A 83 -6.40 0.43 -10.44
CA MET A 83 -6.39 -1.02 -10.62
C MET A 83 -5.15 -1.39 -11.41
N SER A 84 -4.23 -2.10 -10.77
CA SER A 84 -2.95 -2.47 -11.38
C SER A 84 -3.15 -3.41 -12.57
N GLU A 85 -4.22 -4.22 -12.58
CA GLU A 85 -4.55 -5.08 -13.73
C GLU A 85 -6.06 -5.20 -13.93
N VAL A 86 -6.53 -5.05 -15.18
CA VAL A 86 -7.88 -5.48 -15.58
C VAL A 86 -7.78 -6.86 -16.19
N GLY A 87 -8.26 -7.87 -15.49
CA GLY A 87 -8.20 -9.26 -15.93
C GLY A 87 -8.96 -10.22 -15.02
N ARG A 88 -8.88 -11.52 -15.32
CA ARG A 88 -9.54 -12.61 -14.57
C ARG A 88 -11.06 -12.40 -14.49
N GLY A 89 -11.64 -12.35 -13.29
CA GLY A 89 -13.09 -12.19 -13.10
C GLY A 89 -13.66 -10.97 -13.83
N MET A 90 -12.86 -9.93 -14.07
CA MET A 90 -13.33 -8.76 -14.84
C MET A 90 -13.47 -8.99 -16.36
N SER A 91 -12.84 -10.05 -16.89
CA SER A 91 -12.66 -10.23 -18.35
C SER A 91 -12.80 -11.70 -18.79
N ASP A 92 -13.43 -12.56 -17.98
CA ASP A 92 -13.59 -13.99 -18.27
C ASP A 92 -14.85 -14.29 -19.12
N GLY A 93 -15.71 -13.29 -19.30
CA GLY A 93 -16.95 -13.39 -20.07
C GLY A 93 -18.18 -13.82 -19.26
N GLU A 94 -18.07 -13.91 -17.93
CA GLU A 94 -19.13 -14.27 -17.00
C GLU A 94 -19.46 -13.10 -16.04
N GLY A 95 -20.42 -13.28 -15.13
CA GLY A 95 -20.67 -12.33 -14.03
C GLY A 95 -21.28 -10.96 -14.37
N ASP A 96 -21.10 -10.00 -13.44
CA ASP A 96 -21.54 -8.61 -13.52
C ASP A 96 -20.54 -7.73 -14.30
N VAL A 97 -19.27 -8.16 -14.42
CA VAL A 97 -18.16 -7.43 -15.03
C VAL A 97 -17.56 -8.24 -16.19
N ASN A 98 -17.63 -7.67 -17.38
CA ASN A 98 -17.07 -8.24 -18.60
C ASN A 98 -16.53 -7.12 -19.50
N VAL A 99 -15.33 -6.65 -19.17
CA VAL A 99 -14.57 -5.64 -19.92
C VAL A 99 -13.39 -6.27 -20.65
N ASP A 100 -12.81 -5.53 -21.60
CA ASP A 100 -11.63 -6.00 -22.32
C ASP A 100 -10.43 -6.09 -21.35
N GLU A 101 -9.67 -7.20 -21.44
CA GLU A 101 -8.47 -7.40 -20.61
C GLU A 101 -7.44 -6.30 -20.88
N ASN A 102 -6.89 -5.72 -19.81
CA ASN A 102 -5.78 -4.77 -19.87
C ASN A 102 -4.73 -5.07 -18.80
N LEU A 103 -3.60 -5.63 -19.25
CA LEU A 103 -2.46 -5.96 -18.41
C LEU A 103 -1.70 -4.72 -17.89
N CYS A 104 -1.84 -3.57 -18.55
CA CYS A 104 -1.21 -2.32 -18.11
C CYS A 104 -2.04 -1.55 -17.08
N GLY A 105 -3.21 -2.07 -16.68
CA GLY A 105 -4.04 -1.47 -15.63
C GLY A 105 -4.76 -0.19 -16.04
N ILE A 106 -5.42 0.43 -15.06
CA ILE A 106 -6.37 1.54 -15.26
C ILE A 106 -6.50 2.34 -13.97
N VAL A 107 -6.76 3.65 -14.09
CA VAL A 107 -7.27 4.46 -12.98
C VAL A 107 -8.71 4.83 -13.28
N TYR A 108 -9.61 4.55 -12.35
CA TYR A 108 -11.01 4.97 -12.37
C TYR A 108 -11.20 6.29 -11.63
N GLU A 109 -12.21 7.05 -12.03
CA GLU A 109 -12.75 8.18 -11.28
C GLU A 109 -14.25 7.97 -10.97
N GLY A 110 -14.72 8.54 -9.86
CA GLY A 110 -16.13 8.64 -9.49
C GLY A 110 -16.44 10.01 -8.89
N ASP A 111 -17.63 10.54 -9.19
CA ASP A 111 -18.14 11.75 -8.54
C ASP A 111 -18.63 11.44 -7.13
N LEU A 112 -18.25 12.26 -6.16
CA LEU A 112 -18.71 12.19 -4.77
C LEU A 112 -19.85 13.19 -4.54
N ASP A 113 -20.95 12.71 -3.96
CA ASP A 113 -22.04 13.56 -3.51
C ASP A 113 -21.75 14.23 -2.14
N GLU A 114 -22.73 14.96 -1.61
CA GLU A 114 -22.61 15.67 -0.32
C GLU A 114 -22.38 14.75 0.89
N ASN A 115 -22.65 13.44 0.75
CA ASN A 115 -22.42 12.41 1.77
C ASN A 115 -21.19 11.56 1.44
N MET A 116 -20.28 12.08 0.60
CA MET A 116 -19.08 11.39 0.12
C MET A 116 -19.40 10.05 -0.53
N ASN A 117 -20.57 9.91 -1.14
CA ASN A 117 -20.97 8.69 -1.81
C ASN A 117 -20.73 8.80 -3.32
N THR A 118 -20.13 7.77 -3.92
CA THR A 118 -20.13 7.58 -5.38
C THR A 118 -21.18 6.56 -5.80
N THR A 119 -21.79 6.78 -6.97
CA THR A 119 -22.73 5.85 -7.61
C THR A 119 -22.24 5.39 -8.99
N GLU A 120 -21.04 5.80 -9.40
CA GLU A 120 -20.49 5.49 -10.71
C GLU A 120 -18.97 5.50 -10.70
N LEU A 121 -18.36 4.56 -11.43
CA LEU A 121 -16.94 4.56 -11.76
C LEU A 121 -16.77 4.67 -13.27
N ARG A 122 -15.87 5.52 -13.73
CA ARG A 122 -15.53 5.73 -15.14
C ARG A 122 -14.02 5.69 -15.32
N PRO A 123 -13.49 5.20 -16.44
CA PRO A 123 -12.06 5.31 -16.74
C PRO A 123 -11.60 6.78 -16.73
N LEU A 124 -10.59 7.08 -15.92
CA LEU A 124 -9.85 8.35 -16.00
C LEU A 124 -8.72 8.24 -17.02
N ILE A 125 -7.89 7.21 -16.85
CA ILE A 125 -6.76 6.92 -17.71
C ILE A 125 -6.52 5.41 -17.77
N ILE A 126 -6.26 4.91 -18.97
CA ILE A 126 -6.04 3.49 -19.26
C ILE A 126 -4.57 3.29 -19.63
N GLY A 127 -3.91 2.33 -18.97
CA GLY A 127 -2.52 2.02 -19.23
C GLY A 127 -2.30 1.34 -20.57
N GLY A 128 -1.06 1.40 -21.08
CA GLY A 128 -0.64 0.75 -22.33
C GLY A 128 -0.53 1.70 -23.54
N PRO A 129 -0.62 1.19 -24.79
CA PRO A 129 -0.97 -0.19 -25.17
C PRO A 129 0.06 -1.22 -24.72
N TYR A 130 -0.38 -2.47 -24.59
CA TYR A 130 0.46 -3.63 -24.30
C TYR A 130 0.98 -4.30 -25.60
N ASP A 131 2.28 -4.56 -25.67
CA ASP A 131 2.96 -5.31 -26.71
C ASP A 131 3.71 -6.52 -26.10
N PRO A 132 3.28 -7.77 -26.36
CA PRO A 132 3.98 -8.96 -25.87
C PRO A 132 5.42 -9.11 -26.41
N GLU A 133 5.76 -8.42 -27.51
CA GLU A 133 7.11 -8.41 -28.08
C GLU A 133 7.97 -7.21 -27.59
N GLY A 134 7.45 -6.36 -26.69
CA GLY A 134 8.11 -5.14 -26.17
C GLY A 134 9.33 -5.37 -25.26
N GLY A 135 9.68 -6.62 -24.97
CA GLY A 135 10.84 -6.96 -24.13
C GLY A 135 10.62 -6.57 -22.66
N ALA A 136 11.48 -5.70 -22.12
CA ALA A 136 11.32 -5.19 -20.75
C ALA A 136 10.24 -4.10 -20.64
N ASN A 137 9.93 -3.42 -21.75
CA ASN A 137 8.89 -2.39 -21.81
C ASN A 137 7.72 -2.92 -22.64
N ARG A 138 6.85 -3.71 -22.01
CA ARG A 138 5.68 -4.31 -22.67
C ARG A 138 4.49 -3.36 -22.68
N CYS A 139 4.42 -2.39 -21.77
CA CYS A 139 3.51 -1.25 -21.90
C CYS A 139 4.26 -0.08 -22.58
N ASP A 140 3.53 0.80 -23.27
CA ASP A 140 4.12 2.00 -23.87
C ASP A 140 4.74 2.86 -22.78
N VAL A 141 6.05 3.05 -22.87
CA VAL A 141 6.83 3.85 -21.92
C VAL A 141 6.34 5.30 -21.77
N ASN A 142 5.48 5.82 -22.66
CA ASN A 142 4.89 7.16 -22.58
C ASN A 142 3.46 7.18 -22.01
N ASN A 143 3.01 6.08 -21.44
CA ASN A 143 1.74 5.96 -20.72
C ASN A 143 1.97 5.20 -19.40
N ILE A 144 0.95 5.13 -18.54
CA ILE A 144 1.02 4.39 -17.28
C ILE A 144 1.03 2.87 -17.52
N ALA A 145 1.65 2.13 -16.59
CA ALA A 145 1.58 0.68 -16.50
C ALA A 145 1.46 0.23 -15.04
N ASN A 146 0.46 -0.61 -14.75
CA ASN A 146 0.17 -1.15 -13.42
C ASN A 146 0.15 -0.04 -12.35
N PRO A 147 -0.77 0.94 -12.47
CA PRO A 147 -0.90 1.99 -11.49
C PRO A 147 -1.22 1.35 -10.14
N ASP A 148 -0.46 1.78 -9.14
CA ASP A 148 -0.54 1.25 -7.80
C ASP A 148 -0.91 2.40 -6.84
N ASN A 149 0.07 3.20 -6.41
CA ASN A 149 -0.19 4.28 -5.47
C ASN A 149 -0.86 5.47 -6.18
N LEU A 150 -1.70 6.19 -5.43
CA LEU A 150 -2.34 7.44 -5.84
C LEU A 150 -2.19 8.54 -4.79
N GLU A 151 -2.04 9.78 -5.23
CA GLU A 151 -2.12 10.98 -4.39
C GLU A 151 -2.74 12.12 -5.20
N VAL A 152 -3.38 13.09 -4.54
CA VAL A 152 -3.98 14.25 -5.20
C VAL A 152 -3.39 15.52 -4.63
N ASP A 153 -2.85 16.38 -5.48
CA ASP A 153 -2.31 17.66 -5.03
C ASP A 153 -3.39 18.74 -4.85
N ALA A 154 -3.00 19.88 -4.26
CA ALA A 154 -3.91 20.98 -4.00
C ALA A 154 -4.54 21.62 -5.27
N ARG A 155 -4.07 21.27 -6.46
CA ARG A 155 -4.64 21.71 -7.75
C ARG A 155 -5.62 20.70 -8.34
N GLY A 156 -5.80 19.54 -7.72
CA GLY A 156 -6.62 18.45 -8.24
C GLY A 156 -5.92 17.64 -9.34
N ARG A 157 -4.59 17.71 -9.45
CA ARG A 157 -3.84 16.80 -10.34
C ARG A 157 -3.66 15.46 -9.63
N VAL A 158 -3.79 14.38 -10.39
CA VAL A 158 -3.68 13.01 -9.90
C VAL A 158 -2.25 12.52 -10.12
N TRP A 159 -1.57 12.20 -9.03
CA TRP A 159 -0.26 11.58 -9.03
C TRP A 159 -0.44 10.07 -9.03
N ILE A 160 0.20 9.40 -9.99
CA ILE A 160 0.05 7.96 -10.25
C ILE A 160 1.44 7.34 -10.22
N TYR A 161 1.61 6.29 -9.44
CA TYR A 161 2.90 5.63 -9.25
C TYR A 161 2.79 4.17 -9.66
N GLU A 162 3.82 3.65 -10.31
CA GLU A 162 3.79 2.31 -10.89
C GLU A 162 4.45 1.27 -9.98
N ASP A 163 3.80 0.10 -9.88
CA ASP A 163 4.42 -1.20 -9.62
C ASP A 163 4.22 -2.13 -10.81
N THR A 164 5.15 -2.05 -11.77
CA THR A 164 5.05 -2.79 -13.02
C THR A 164 6.27 -3.67 -13.31
N GLY A 165 5.97 -4.88 -13.81
CA GLY A 165 6.93 -5.72 -14.55
C GLY A 165 6.93 -5.46 -16.06
N PHE A 166 6.24 -4.41 -16.52
CA PHE A 166 6.05 -4.04 -17.93
C PHE A 166 6.68 -2.72 -18.33
N HIS A 167 7.32 -2.00 -17.40
CA HIS A 167 8.37 -1.03 -17.67
C HIS A 167 9.69 -1.48 -17.03
N GLU A 168 10.82 -1.20 -17.68
CA GLU A 168 12.15 -1.59 -17.16
C GLU A 168 12.53 -0.80 -15.89
N ASN A 169 12.06 0.44 -15.81
CA ASN A 169 12.15 1.31 -14.65
C ASN A 169 10.73 1.81 -14.35
N ASN A 170 10.24 1.61 -13.12
CA ASN A 170 8.95 2.14 -12.71
C ASN A 170 8.97 3.67 -12.72
N MET A 171 7.82 4.27 -13.00
CA MET A 171 7.69 5.70 -13.19
C MET A 171 6.65 6.30 -12.24
N ALA A 172 6.78 7.60 -11.99
CA ALA A 172 5.75 8.41 -11.37
C ALA A 172 5.20 9.40 -12.40
N TRP A 173 3.89 9.50 -12.47
CA TRP A 173 3.15 10.32 -13.43
C TRP A 173 2.29 11.35 -12.72
N VAL A 174 2.05 12.46 -13.40
CA VAL A 174 1.03 13.43 -13.00
C VAL A 174 0.07 13.60 -14.15
N TYR A 175 -1.18 13.23 -13.90
CA TYR A 175 -2.31 13.46 -14.79
C TYR A 175 -3.05 14.71 -14.34
N ASP A 176 -3.29 15.67 -15.25
CA ASP A 176 -4.08 16.87 -14.98
C ASP A 176 -5.48 16.71 -15.60
N PRO A 177 -6.55 16.46 -14.82
CA PRO A 177 -7.90 16.31 -15.34
C PRO A 177 -8.43 17.56 -16.06
N ALA A 178 -7.85 18.74 -15.82
CA ALA A 178 -8.32 19.97 -16.44
C ALA A 178 -8.01 20.05 -17.93
N ASP A 179 -6.91 19.44 -18.38
CA ASP A 179 -6.49 19.45 -19.80
C ASP A 179 -6.17 18.06 -20.38
N GLY A 180 -6.18 17.02 -19.54
CA GLY A 180 -5.90 15.63 -19.92
C GLY A 180 -4.43 15.35 -20.17
N SER A 181 -3.52 16.23 -19.75
CA SER A 181 -2.08 16.01 -19.90
C SER A 181 -1.56 14.97 -18.91
N LEU A 182 -0.67 14.10 -19.39
CA LEU A 182 0.08 13.14 -18.59
C LEU A 182 1.57 13.48 -18.70
N LYS A 183 2.23 13.72 -17.56
CA LYS A 183 3.66 14.03 -17.52
C LYS A 183 4.40 13.06 -16.61
N ARG A 184 5.54 12.54 -17.07
CA ARG A 184 6.45 11.74 -16.23
C ARG A 184 7.19 12.67 -15.29
N PHE A 185 6.99 12.50 -13.99
CA PHE A 185 7.68 13.25 -12.96
C PHE A 185 8.94 12.54 -12.48
N ALA A 186 8.88 11.22 -12.23
CA ALA A 186 10.02 10.48 -11.71
C ALA A 186 10.19 9.12 -12.38
N TYR A 187 11.37 8.53 -12.20
CA TYR A 187 11.64 7.11 -12.42
C TYR A 187 12.48 6.54 -11.28
N THR A 188 12.34 5.25 -11.02
CA THR A 188 13.21 4.50 -10.11
C THR A 188 14.40 3.90 -10.82
N GLN A 189 15.37 3.45 -10.04
CA GLN A 189 16.38 2.51 -10.48
C GLN A 189 15.79 1.11 -10.79
N LEU A 190 16.55 0.28 -11.51
CA LEU A 190 16.12 -1.07 -11.92
C LEU A 190 15.61 -1.93 -10.75
N GLY A 191 14.53 -2.67 -11.01
CA GLY A 191 13.95 -3.63 -10.07
C GLY A 191 13.26 -2.99 -8.86
N ALA A 192 13.11 -1.67 -8.86
CA ALA A 192 12.40 -0.93 -7.83
C ALA A 192 11.06 -0.40 -8.36
N GLU A 193 10.13 -0.18 -7.45
CA GLU A 193 8.87 0.52 -7.67
C GLU A 193 8.84 1.85 -6.91
N VAL A 194 7.94 2.74 -7.31
CA VAL A 194 7.72 4.02 -6.63
C VAL A 194 6.55 3.88 -5.67
N THR A 195 6.77 4.13 -4.40
CA THR A 195 5.73 3.97 -3.36
C THR A 195 5.78 5.13 -2.35
N GLY A 196 4.85 5.17 -1.41
CA GLY A 196 4.86 6.07 -0.26
C GLY A 196 4.73 7.52 -0.67
N ALA A 197 4.06 7.78 -1.78
CA ALA A 197 3.78 9.12 -2.21
C ALA A 197 2.93 9.85 -1.17
N ARG A 198 3.44 10.97 -0.66
CA ARG A 198 2.68 11.83 0.25
C ARG A 198 3.01 13.28 0.02
N ILE A 199 2.00 14.08 -0.32
CA ILE A 199 2.15 15.54 -0.45
C ILE A 199 1.83 16.20 0.89
N ALA A 200 2.82 16.88 1.46
CA ALA A 200 2.66 17.65 2.69
C ALA A 200 1.87 18.96 2.44
N PRO A 201 1.27 19.56 3.48
CA PRO A 201 0.59 20.85 3.34
C PRO A 201 1.47 21.99 2.78
N ASN A 202 2.79 21.91 2.98
CA ASN A 202 3.74 22.88 2.43
C ASN A 202 4.18 22.58 0.99
N GLY A 203 3.66 21.51 0.39
CA GLY A 203 3.99 21.07 -0.97
C GLY A 203 5.19 20.15 -1.09
N SER A 204 5.84 19.75 0.01
CA SER A 204 6.92 18.74 -0.05
C SER A 204 6.34 17.39 -0.45
N LEU A 205 6.97 16.73 -1.43
CA LEU A 205 6.60 15.40 -1.89
C LEU A 205 7.52 14.37 -1.23
N PHE A 206 6.98 13.58 -0.31
CA PHE A 206 7.62 12.38 0.18
C PHE A 206 7.40 11.24 -0.80
N LEU A 207 8.44 10.43 -0.99
CA LEU A 207 8.45 9.35 -1.97
C LEU A 207 9.48 8.32 -1.51
N ASN A 208 9.11 7.05 -1.58
CA ASN A 208 9.99 5.95 -1.25
C ASN A 208 10.35 5.17 -2.52
N ILE A 209 11.40 4.37 -2.37
CA ILE A 209 11.79 3.41 -3.41
C ILE A 209 11.89 2.05 -2.75
N GLN A 210 11.10 1.12 -3.25
CA GLN A 210 10.93 -0.22 -2.69
C GLN A 210 11.75 -1.24 -3.47
N HIS A 211 12.27 -2.22 -2.73
CA HIS A 211 12.99 -3.42 -3.18
C HIS A 211 13.92 -3.29 -4.41
N PRO A 212 14.77 -2.25 -4.55
CA PRO A 212 15.60 -2.11 -5.75
C PRO A 212 16.56 -3.27 -5.94
N ASP A 213 16.94 -3.54 -7.19
CA ASP A 213 17.98 -4.53 -7.49
C ASP A 213 19.27 -4.18 -6.72
N ALA A 214 19.77 -5.16 -5.95
CA ALA A 214 20.99 -5.03 -5.15
C ALA A 214 22.24 -4.70 -5.99
N MET A 215 22.19 -4.89 -7.31
CA MET A 215 23.25 -4.53 -8.23
C MET A 215 23.30 -3.03 -8.55
N ASN A 216 22.26 -2.24 -8.27
CA ASN A 216 22.23 -0.82 -8.56
C ASN A 216 23.39 -0.02 -7.93
N ILE A 217 23.55 1.23 -8.35
CA ILE A 217 24.64 2.08 -7.86
C ILE A 217 24.28 2.55 -6.44
N TYR A 218 25.19 2.38 -5.48
CA TYR A 218 25.01 2.95 -4.14
C TYR A 218 24.76 4.47 -4.24
N PRO A 219 23.75 5.04 -3.54
CA PRO A 219 22.96 4.43 -2.47
C PRO A 219 21.69 3.67 -2.91
N TYR A 220 21.36 3.62 -4.19
CA TYR A 220 20.09 3.13 -4.75
C TYR A 220 19.95 1.59 -4.83
N ASN A 221 20.83 0.86 -4.17
CA ASN A 221 20.83 -0.61 -4.15
C ASN A 221 20.17 -1.22 -2.89
N ALA A 222 19.44 -0.39 -2.15
CA ALA A 222 18.51 -0.81 -1.09
C ALA A 222 17.38 0.21 -1.00
N SER A 223 16.28 -0.15 -0.35
CA SER A 223 15.11 0.70 -0.23
C SER A 223 15.41 1.97 0.53
N THR A 224 14.78 3.05 0.10
CA THR A 224 15.02 4.40 0.63
C THR A 224 13.72 5.07 1.02
N VAL A 225 13.75 5.76 2.16
CA VAL A 225 12.76 6.74 2.57
C VAL A 225 13.22 8.10 2.08
N GLY A 226 12.41 8.80 1.29
CA GLY A 226 12.87 9.98 0.56
C GLY A 226 11.88 11.16 0.52
N VAL A 227 12.42 12.29 0.06
CA VAL A 227 11.67 13.52 -0.18
C VAL A 227 12.25 14.26 -1.39
N VAL A 228 11.40 14.86 -2.21
CA VAL A 228 11.83 15.77 -3.28
C VAL A 228 11.96 17.17 -2.71
N THR A 229 13.19 17.69 -2.73
CA THR A 229 13.54 19.03 -2.25
C THR A 229 13.53 20.05 -3.39
N ASN A 230 13.41 21.33 -3.05
CA ASN A 230 13.44 22.43 -4.03
C ASN A 230 12.36 22.33 -5.13
N PHE A 231 11.24 21.69 -4.81
CA PHE A 231 10.05 21.57 -5.65
C PHE A 231 8.81 21.57 -4.75
N ASN A 232 7.77 22.30 -5.14
CA ASN A 232 6.48 22.34 -4.46
C ASN A 232 5.43 21.64 -5.32
N ALA A 233 5.03 20.43 -4.94
CA ALA A 233 4.05 19.63 -5.65
C ALA A 233 2.65 20.27 -5.72
N ASN A 234 2.32 21.20 -4.83
CA ASN A 234 1.03 21.89 -4.83
C ASN A 234 0.99 23.11 -5.79
N GLU A 235 2.15 23.63 -6.20
CA GLU A 235 2.23 24.92 -6.90
C GLU A 235 3.00 24.84 -8.22
N ASP A 236 4.12 24.12 -8.23
CA ASP A 236 5.06 24.17 -9.33
C ASP A 236 4.58 23.38 -10.55
N ASP A 237 4.94 23.90 -11.71
CA ASP A 237 4.87 23.19 -12.98
C ASP A 237 6.24 22.56 -13.30
N PHE A 238 6.22 21.50 -14.10
CA PHE A 238 7.42 20.83 -14.57
C PHE A 238 7.23 20.31 -16.00
N GLU A 239 8.34 19.99 -16.65
CA GLU A 239 8.38 19.30 -17.93
C GLU A 239 8.67 17.83 -17.71
N SER A 240 8.08 16.96 -18.55
CA SER A 240 8.26 15.52 -18.41
C SER A 240 9.75 15.14 -18.48
N ILE A 241 10.23 14.37 -17.51
CA ILE A 241 11.56 13.76 -17.58
C ILE A 241 11.57 12.68 -18.68
N ALA A 242 12.72 12.47 -19.32
CA ALA A 242 12.90 11.42 -20.33
C ALA A 242 12.95 10.01 -19.68
N VAL A 243 12.74 8.97 -20.50
CA VAL A 243 12.97 7.58 -20.09
C VAL A 243 14.47 7.41 -19.81
N PRO A 244 14.88 6.77 -18.70
CA PRO A 244 16.29 6.62 -18.37
C PRO A 244 17.00 5.68 -19.36
N GLU A 245 18.25 6.00 -19.67
CA GLU A 245 19.12 5.21 -20.55
C GLU A 245 20.48 4.94 -19.89
N GLY A 246 21.15 3.86 -20.30
CA GLY A 246 22.49 3.55 -19.81
C GLY A 246 22.56 3.41 -18.29
N ASP A 247 23.50 4.13 -17.67
CA ASP A 247 23.73 4.09 -16.22
C ASP A 247 22.62 4.82 -15.42
N ASP A 248 21.85 5.72 -16.06
CA ASP A 248 20.76 6.45 -15.39
C ASP A 248 19.63 5.52 -14.97
N LYS A 249 19.50 4.35 -15.62
CA LYS A 249 18.56 3.30 -15.19
C LYS A 249 18.85 2.76 -13.79
N ARG A 250 20.04 3.02 -13.23
CA ARG A 250 20.52 2.42 -11.98
C ARG A 250 20.49 3.40 -10.81
N ILE A 251 19.83 4.56 -10.99
CA ILE A 251 19.61 5.61 -9.99
C ILE A 251 18.15 6.09 -10.06
N ALA A 252 17.71 6.79 -9.03
CA ALA A 252 16.42 7.50 -9.04
C ALA A 252 16.55 8.86 -9.74
N GLY A 253 15.52 9.27 -10.48
CA GLY A 253 15.47 10.55 -11.17
C GLY A 253 14.14 11.27 -10.99
N VAL A 254 14.19 12.61 -10.89
CA VAL A 254 13.01 13.50 -10.79
C VAL A 254 13.09 14.63 -11.81
N ALA A 255 11.94 15.04 -12.34
CA ALA A 255 11.80 16.06 -13.36
C ALA A 255 12.12 17.48 -12.85
N ALA A 256 11.85 17.73 -11.57
CA ALA A 256 12.11 18.99 -10.90
C ALA A 256 12.50 18.73 -9.43
N GLY A 257 13.34 19.62 -8.89
CA GLY A 257 13.89 19.46 -7.55
C GLY A 257 15.04 18.45 -7.48
N GLU A 258 15.32 17.96 -6.27
CA GLU A 258 16.33 16.93 -6.01
C GLU A 258 15.79 15.88 -5.04
N TYR A 259 15.94 14.60 -5.38
CA TYR A 259 15.58 13.49 -4.49
C TYR A 259 16.60 13.37 -3.35
N GLN A 260 16.15 13.65 -2.14
CA GLN A 260 16.92 13.51 -0.91
C GLN A 260 16.53 12.22 -0.20
N ILE A 261 17.52 11.39 0.14
CA ILE A 261 17.33 10.21 0.98
C ILE A 261 17.35 10.65 2.45
N LEU A 262 16.26 10.38 3.16
CA LEU A 262 16.12 10.59 4.61
C LEU A 262 16.54 9.35 5.40
N GLY A 263 16.29 8.17 4.85
CA GLY A 263 16.65 6.90 5.44
C GLY A 263 16.89 5.85 4.36
N ARG A 264 17.74 4.86 4.64
CA ARG A 264 18.01 3.75 3.74
C ARG A 264 18.07 2.47 4.54
N VAL A 265 17.44 1.41 4.07
CA VAL A 265 17.38 0.13 4.78
C VAL A 265 18.78 -0.36 5.16
N GLY A 266 18.91 -0.76 6.42
CA GLY A 266 20.16 -1.21 7.03
C GLY A 266 21.03 -0.08 7.62
N ASP A 267 20.77 1.19 7.30
CA ASP A 267 21.45 2.31 7.94
C ASP A 267 20.86 2.56 9.35
N PRO A 268 21.67 2.93 10.36
CA PRO A 268 21.18 3.24 11.69
C PRO A 268 20.17 4.40 11.66
N ILE A 269 19.08 4.27 12.41
CA ILE A 269 18.13 5.37 12.59
C ILE A 269 18.73 6.37 13.57
N PRO A 270 18.86 7.66 13.20
CA PRO A 270 19.38 8.67 14.12
C PRO A 270 18.56 8.74 15.40
N GLY A 271 19.21 8.66 16.57
CA GLY A 271 18.53 8.84 17.85
C GLY A 271 17.68 7.65 18.33
N ASP A 272 17.61 6.54 17.59
CA ASP A 272 16.83 5.37 17.99
C ASP A 272 17.28 4.85 19.38
N PRO A 273 16.34 4.63 20.31
CA PRO A 273 16.65 4.30 21.70
C PRO A 273 17.29 2.92 21.87
N HIS A 274 17.16 2.05 20.87
CA HIS A 274 17.67 0.67 20.87
C HIS A 274 18.83 0.47 19.87
N GLY A 275 19.21 1.52 19.13
CA GLY A 275 20.25 1.47 18.11
C GLY A 275 19.84 0.68 16.87
N LEU A 276 18.56 0.69 16.53
CA LEU A 276 18.00 -0.03 15.39
C LEU A 276 18.26 0.70 14.06
N ALA A 277 18.11 -0.06 12.98
CA ALA A 277 18.29 0.41 11.61
C ALA A 277 16.95 0.46 10.85
N PHE A 278 16.91 1.24 9.77
CA PHE A 278 15.76 1.27 8.87
C PHE A 278 15.43 -0.13 8.34
N GLY A 279 14.14 -0.48 8.34
CA GLY A 279 13.62 -1.78 7.92
C GLY A 279 13.85 -2.92 8.91
N GLN A 280 14.44 -2.68 10.08
CA GLN A 280 14.71 -3.75 11.04
C GLN A 280 13.42 -4.18 11.76
N VAL A 281 13.06 -5.47 11.66
CA VAL A 281 11.96 -6.07 12.42
C VAL A 281 12.52 -6.72 13.67
N VAL A 282 11.98 -6.34 14.83
CA VAL A 282 12.46 -6.78 16.15
C VAL A 282 11.34 -7.51 16.88
N ARG A 283 11.60 -8.74 17.30
CA ARG A 283 10.67 -9.53 18.13
C ARG A 283 10.41 -8.86 19.47
N PRO A 284 9.30 -9.16 20.17
CA PRO A 284 9.03 -8.62 21.50
C PRO A 284 10.12 -8.92 22.55
N ASP A 285 10.96 -9.94 22.33
CA ASP A 285 12.11 -10.26 23.19
C ASP A 285 13.36 -9.40 22.93
N GLY A 286 13.30 -8.48 21.96
CA GLY A 286 14.37 -7.59 21.54
C GLY A 286 15.33 -8.18 20.51
N THR A 287 15.11 -9.41 20.03
CA THR A 287 15.94 -10.02 18.98
C THR A 287 15.49 -9.62 17.58
N THR A 288 16.44 -9.44 16.67
CA THR A 288 16.12 -9.16 15.26
C THR A 288 15.55 -10.40 14.57
N GLN A 289 14.43 -10.23 13.88
CA GLN A 289 13.85 -11.25 13.02
C GLN A 289 14.38 -11.14 11.60
N LEU A 290 14.26 -9.96 10.99
CA LEU A 290 14.69 -9.71 9.62
C LEU A 290 15.02 -8.23 9.39
N PHE A 291 15.60 -7.94 8.22
CA PHE A 291 15.72 -6.59 7.66
C PHE A 291 14.84 -6.52 6.41
N CYS A 292 13.77 -5.77 6.49
CA CYS A 292 12.83 -5.55 5.42
C CYS A 292 13.40 -4.53 4.44
N ASN A 293 13.61 -4.96 3.20
CA ASN A 293 14.05 -4.09 2.12
C ASN A 293 12.87 -3.61 1.27
N GLN A 294 11.71 -3.36 1.86
CA GLN A 294 10.48 -3.00 1.15
C GLN A 294 9.87 -1.78 1.83
N ALA A 295 10.45 -0.59 1.64
CA ALA A 295 9.89 0.64 2.22
C ALA A 295 8.72 1.10 1.36
N ASP A 296 7.57 1.39 1.98
CA ASP A 296 6.26 1.49 1.31
C ASP A 296 5.50 2.77 1.71
N GLY A 297 4.20 2.72 1.98
CA GLY A 297 3.34 3.84 2.35
C GLY A 297 3.95 4.82 3.38
N ASN A 298 3.82 6.13 3.11
CA ASN A 298 4.24 7.19 4.03
C ASN A 298 3.03 7.89 4.68
N MET A 299 3.17 8.24 5.96
CA MET A 299 2.26 9.15 6.67
C MET A 299 3.05 10.33 7.22
N TYR A 300 2.77 11.54 6.72
CA TYR A 300 3.42 12.75 7.21
C TYR A 300 2.48 13.56 8.11
N LEU A 301 2.75 13.54 9.42
CA LEU A 301 1.94 14.24 10.42
C LEU A 301 2.63 15.56 10.81
N PRO A 302 2.21 16.72 10.27
CA PRO A 302 2.80 18.00 10.65
C PRO A 302 2.61 18.31 12.14
N THR A 303 3.65 18.87 12.76
CA THR A 303 3.64 19.34 14.16
C THR A 303 3.56 20.86 14.24
N ASN A 304 3.61 21.55 13.10
CA ASN A 304 3.39 22.98 13.00
C ASN A 304 2.43 23.31 11.84
N SER A 305 1.78 24.47 11.91
CA SER A 305 0.80 24.89 10.89
C SER A 305 1.42 25.23 9.54
N ALA A 306 2.75 25.38 9.47
CA ALA A 306 3.46 25.65 8.23
C ALA A 306 3.78 24.36 7.45
N GLY A 307 3.57 23.18 8.05
CA GLY A 307 3.93 21.89 7.46
C GLY A 307 5.44 21.71 7.28
N THR A 308 6.28 22.47 8.00
CA THR A 308 7.75 22.46 7.86
C THR A 308 8.45 21.61 8.92
N GLU A 309 7.70 21.06 9.87
CA GLU A 309 8.17 20.15 10.91
C GLU A 309 7.08 19.12 11.13
N GLY A 310 7.45 17.86 11.29
CA GLY A 310 6.47 16.79 11.44
C GLY A 310 7.09 15.44 11.76
N ILE A 311 6.20 14.46 11.92
CA ILE A 311 6.54 13.06 12.08
C ILE A 311 6.28 12.36 10.75
N LEU A 312 7.29 11.73 10.17
CA LEU A 312 7.14 10.85 9.01
C LEU A 312 7.15 9.40 9.48
N TYR A 313 6.01 8.73 9.38
CA TYR A 313 5.95 7.28 9.46
C TYR A 313 6.12 6.69 8.07
N THR A 314 6.84 5.59 7.98
CA THR A 314 7.06 4.84 6.74
C THR A 314 6.83 3.38 6.99
N ASN A 315 5.94 2.78 6.21
CA ASN A 315 5.66 1.36 6.21
C ASN A 315 6.84 0.57 5.64
N PHE A 316 6.96 -0.67 6.13
CA PHE A 316 7.82 -1.68 5.55
C PHE A 316 6.99 -2.93 5.28
N GLU A 317 6.83 -3.23 4.00
CA GLU A 317 5.93 -4.24 3.46
C GLU A 317 6.58 -5.62 3.57
N CYS A 318 6.67 -6.13 4.79
CA CYS A 318 7.24 -7.44 5.10
C CYS A 318 6.38 -8.19 6.11
N ARG A 319 6.76 -9.43 6.40
CA ARG A 319 6.08 -10.29 7.37
C ARG A 319 7.08 -10.79 8.43
N PRO A 320 6.94 -10.39 9.70
CA PRO A 320 6.02 -9.37 10.22
C PRO A 320 6.22 -7.99 9.60
N GLY A 321 5.15 -7.21 9.56
CA GLY A 321 5.19 -5.82 9.15
C GLY A 321 5.90 -4.95 10.19
N THR A 322 6.41 -3.80 9.76
CA THR A 322 7.02 -2.82 10.67
C THR A 322 6.97 -1.43 10.08
N LEU A 323 7.22 -0.41 10.89
CA LEU A 323 7.31 0.97 10.47
C LEU A 323 8.56 1.63 11.06
N SER A 324 9.13 2.59 10.33
CA SER A 324 10.00 3.61 10.94
C SER A 324 9.21 4.88 11.22
N ARG A 325 9.55 5.58 12.29
CA ARG A 325 9.05 6.90 12.64
C ARG A 325 10.22 7.88 12.69
N LEU A 326 10.14 8.98 11.96
CA LEU A 326 11.17 10.03 11.92
C LEU A 326 10.59 11.39 12.34
N ASN A 327 11.25 12.08 13.26
CA ASN A 327 11.02 13.50 13.48
C ASN A 327 11.87 14.29 12.47
N ILE A 328 11.20 15.05 11.60
CA ILE A 328 11.86 15.73 10.48
C ILE A 328 11.50 17.21 10.43
N ALA A 329 12.45 18.03 9.98
CA ALA A 329 12.28 19.47 9.85
C ALA A 329 12.92 20.04 8.57
N LEU A 330 12.16 20.82 7.82
CA LEU A 330 12.63 21.56 6.66
C LEU A 330 13.62 22.65 7.10
N GLN A 331 14.77 22.68 6.45
CA GLN A 331 15.85 23.61 6.69
C GLN A 331 15.76 24.82 5.75
N ALA A 332 16.49 25.88 6.10
CA ALA A 332 16.50 27.13 5.32
C ALA A 332 17.09 26.98 3.91
N ASP A 333 17.84 25.91 3.64
CA ASP A 333 18.41 25.58 2.32
C ASP A 333 17.49 24.68 1.47
N GLY A 334 16.29 24.36 1.95
CA GLY A 334 15.31 23.53 1.24
C GLY A 334 15.44 22.03 1.49
N THR A 335 16.46 21.58 2.24
CA THR A 335 16.63 20.17 2.62
C THR A 335 15.83 19.81 3.88
N TRP A 336 15.52 18.53 4.06
CA TRP A 336 14.89 18.03 5.28
C TRP A 336 15.92 17.39 6.22
N LEU A 337 15.92 17.80 7.48
CA LEU A 337 16.76 17.21 8.52
C LEU A 337 15.99 16.12 9.27
N VAL A 338 16.55 14.90 9.34
CA VAL A 338 16.13 13.89 10.32
C VAL A 338 16.75 14.23 11.67
N GLN A 339 15.91 14.63 12.62
CA GLN A 339 16.33 15.04 13.96
C GLN A 339 16.61 13.82 14.84
N ASP A 340 15.65 12.90 14.87
CA ASP A 340 15.72 11.58 15.48
C ASP A 340 14.63 10.67 14.88
N GLY A 341 14.59 9.42 15.30
CA GLY A 341 13.57 8.46 14.91
C GLY A 341 13.69 7.15 15.64
N GLU A 342 12.80 6.22 15.33
CA GLU A 342 12.77 4.87 15.89
C GLU A 342 12.06 3.87 14.96
N VAL A 343 12.24 2.57 15.24
CA VAL A 343 11.31 1.53 14.76
C VAL A 343 10.07 1.51 15.67
N VAL A 344 8.88 1.49 15.09
CA VAL A 344 7.61 1.46 15.83
C VAL A 344 7.40 0.09 16.50
N ASP A 345 7.02 0.11 17.79
CA ASP A 345 6.72 -1.11 18.55
C ASP A 345 5.23 -1.49 18.46
N PHE A 346 4.96 -2.58 17.75
CA PHE A 346 3.62 -3.12 17.54
C PHE A 346 3.22 -4.22 18.55
N ALA A 347 3.98 -4.45 19.61
CA ALA A 347 3.69 -5.51 20.59
C ALA A 347 2.31 -5.35 21.25
N SER A 348 1.79 -4.12 21.35
CA SER A 348 0.46 -3.82 21.89
C SER A 348 -0.70 -4.40 21.08
N VAL A 349 -0.48 -4.71 19.80
CA VAL A 349 -1.48 -5.24 18.86
C VAL A 349 -1.07 -6.59 18.27
N ASN A 350 -0.20 -7.34 18.96
CA ASN A 350 0.38 -8.62 18.51
C ASN A 350 1.19 -8.52 17.19
N GLY A 351 1.78 -7.37 16.90
CA GLY A 351 2.48 -7.13 15.64
C GLY A 351 1.54 -6.74 14.51
N THR A 352 2.14 -6.44 13.36
CA THR A 352 1.42 -6.11 12.13
C THR A 352 1.88 -7.00 10.98
N TRP A 353 1.19 -6.89 9.86
CA TRP A 353 1.31 -7.81 8.73
C TRP A 353 1.40 -7.04 7.41
N ASN A 354 2.47 -7.24 6.64
CA ASN A 354 2.62 -6.68 5.29
C ASN A 354 2.12 -5.23 5.20
N ASN A 355 2.72 -4.33 5.99
CA ASN A 355 2.30 -2.94 5.98
C ASN A 355 2.58 -2.35 4.60
N CYS A 356 1.56 -2.22 3.77
CA CYS A 356 1.67 -1.77 2.38
C CYS A 356 1.49 -0.25 2.32
N GLY A 357 0.38 0.20 1.75
CA GLY A 357 0.09 1.61 1.62
C GLY A 357 -0.36 2.31 2.89
N ALA A 358 -0.50 3.63 2.78
CA ALA A 358 -0.81 4.47 3.91
C ALA A 358 -1.56 5.76 3.53
N SER A 359 -2.17 6.37 4.53
CA SER A 359 -2.77 7.70 4.41
C SER A 359 -2.81 8.43 5.75
N ASN A 360 -3.24 9.68 5.73
CA ASN A 360 -3.51 10.44 6.95
C ASN A 360 -5.01 10.65 7.13
N THR A 361 -5.43 10.71 8.38
CA THR A 361 -6.77 11.21 8.73
C THR A 361 -6.80 12.75 8.72
N PRO A 362 -7.99 13.37 8.56
CA PRO A 362 -8.18 14.81 8.74
C PRO A 362 -7.78 15.32 10.14
N TRP A 363 -7.82 14.47 11.17
CA TRP A 363 -7.43 14.80 12.54
C TRP A 363 -5.96 14.48 12.86
N ASN A 364 -5.12 14.34 11.83
CA ASN A 364 -3.66 14.26 11.94
C ASN A 364 -3.14 12.99 12.66
N THR A 365 -3.74 11.85 12.35
CA THR A 365 -3.21 10.51 12.67
C THR A 365 -2.82 9.78 11.38
N GLY A 366 -1.96 8.77 11.49
CA GLY A 366 -1.56 7.93 10.35
C GLY A 366 -2.41 6.66 10.27
N LEU A 367 -2.72 6.21 9.06
CA LEU A 367 -3.35 4.92 8.79
C LEU A 367 -2.39 4.07 7.97
N THR A 368 -1.94 2.94 8.52
CA THR A 368 -1.19 1.91 7.79
C THR A 368 -2.11 0.75 7.46
N ALA A 369 -1.93 0.16 6.27
CA ALA A 369 -2.78 -0.90 5.76
C ALA A 369 -2.05 -2.25 5.82
N GLU A 370 -2.67 -3.26 6.42
CA GLU A 370 -2.16 -4.63 6.39
C GLU A 370 -2.71 -5.36 5.15
N GLU A 371 -1.80 -5.84 4.33
CA GLU A 371 -2.07 -6.34 2.98
C GLU A 371 -1.80 -7.85 2.87
N TYR A 372 -2.46 -8.54 1.94
CA TYR A 372 -2.49 -9.99 1.78
C TYR A 372 -2.75 -10.77 3.08
N GLU A 373 -3.93 -10.59 3.67
CA GLU A 373 -4.26 -11.14 4.98
C GLU A 373 -4.14 -12.68 5.01
N PRO A 374 -3.69 -13.26 6.15
CA PRO A 374 -3.43 -14.69 6.22
C PRO A 374 -4.71 -15.53 6.13
N TYR A 375 -4.63 -16.71 5.51
CA TYR A 375 -5.72 -17.68 5.49
C TYR A 375 -6.09 -18.17 6.89
N ALA A 376 -7.31 -17.91 7.35
CA ALA A 376 -7.72 -18.21 8.72
C ALA A 376 -7.82 -19.71 9.03
N GLY A 377 -8.21 -20.52 8.04
CA GLY A 377 -8.32 -21.97 8.14
C GLY A 377 -6.99 -22.73 8.09
N ASP A 378 -5.86 -22.05 7.83
CA ASP A 378 -4.53 -22.64 7.81
C ASP A 378 -3.58 -21.85 8.72
N LEU A 379 -3.31 -22.39 9.92
CA LEU A 379 -2.41 -21.78 10.89
C LEU A 379 -0.95 -21.70 10.42
N THR A 380 -0.57 -22.42 9.37
CA THR A 380 0.77 -22.28 8.78
C THR A 380 0.93 -20.98 7.99
N SER A 381 -0.18 -20.33 7.60
CA SER A 381 -0.15 -19.02 6.95
C SER A 381 0.49 -17.95 7.85
N VAL A 382 0.34 -18.07 9.17
CA VAL A 382 0.90 -17.12 10.16
C VAL A 382 2.21 -17.60 10.81
N ALA A 383 2.99 -18.43 10.12
CA ALA A 383 4.25 -18.97 10.66
C ALA A 383 5.25 -17.87 11.05
N ASP A 384 5.39 -16.81 10.24
CA ASP A 384 6.33 -15.72 10.52
C ASP A 384 5.94 -14.92 11.76
N LEU A 385 4.63 -14.70 11.97
CA LEU A 385 4.11 -14.04 13.15
C LEU A 385 4.13 -14.95 14.39
N THR A 386 4.00 -16.26 14.19
CA THR A 386 4.18 -17.25 15.27
C THR A 386 5.62 -17.24 15.78
N ASP A 387 6.61 -17.16 14.89
CA ASP A 387 8.03 -16.98 15.26
C ASP A 387 8.28 -15.61 15.91
N TYR A 388 7.67 -14.54 15.39
CA TYR A 388 7.75 -13.20 15.96
C TYR A 388 7.28 -13.16 17.42
N LEU A 389 6.07 -13.68 17.67
CA LEU A 389 5.43 -13.65 18.99
C LEU A 389 6.01 -14.67 19.97
N GLY A 390 6.68 -15.73 19.49
CA GLY A 390 7.10 -16.87 20.30
C GLY A 390 5.94 -17.73 20.82
N ARG A 391 4.74 -17.59 20.21
CA ARG A 391 3.52 -18.35 20.48
C ARG A 391 2.69 -18.43 19.21
N GLN A 392 1.77 -19.39 19.11
CA GLN A 392 0.85 -19.50 17.98
C GLN A 392 0.13 -18.17 17.76
N ALA A 393 0.32 -17.59 16.57
CA ALA A 393 -0.38 -16.39 16.14
C ALA A 393 -1.80 -16.75 15.70
N ASN A 394 -2.72 -15.79 15.86
CA ASN A 394 -4.09 -15.89 15.37
C ASN A 394 -4.18 -15.21 13.99
N PRO A 395 -4.62 -15.88 12.92
CA PRO A 395 -4.80 -15.25 11.61
C PRO A 395 -5.73 -14.03 11.60
N TYR A 396 -6.74 -13.98 12.48
CA TYR A 396 -7.63 -12.82 12.60
C TYR A 396 -7.00 -11.64 13.36
N ASP A 397 -5.78 -11.79 13.89
CA ASP A 397 -5.03 -10.62 14.36
C ASP A 397 -4.62 -9.70 13.21
N TYR A 398 -4.65 -10.15 11.95
CA TYR A 398 -4.08 -9.44 10.80
C TYR A 398 -5.07 -9.24 9.65
N GLY A 399 -4.79 -8.26 8.78
CA GLY A 399 -5.63 -7.86 7.65
C GLY A 399 -6.48 -6.62 7.94
N TRP A 400 -5.97 -5.71 8.78
CA TRP A 400 -6.70 -4.55 9.28
C TRP A 400 -6.02 -3.23 8.89
N ILE A 401 -6.80 -2.16 8.82
CA ILE A 401 -6.24 -0.81 8.94
C ILE A 401 -5.80 -0.60 10.39
N VAL A 402 -4.59 -0.07 10.58
CA VAL A 402 -4.05 0.27 11.90
C VAL A 402 -3.82 1.78 11.98
N GLU A 403 -4.42 2.42 12.97
CA GLU A 403 -4.27 3.84 13.23
C GLU A 403 -3.14 4.11 14.22
N LEU A 404 -2.31 5.09 13.88
CA LEU A 404 -1.15 5.56 14.63
C LEU A 404 -1.43 6.97 15.13
N GLU A 405 -1.67 7.09 16.43
CA GLU A 405 -1.78 8.39 17.08
C GLU A 405 -0.38 8.92 17.42
N PRO A 406 -0.06 10.20 17.13
CA PRO A 406 1.24 10.75 17.45
C PRO A 406 1.48 10.77 18.98
N PHE A 407 2.75 10.71 19.39
CA PHE A 407 3.14 10.72 20.81
C PHE A 407 2.57 11.87 21.63
N ALA A 408 2.34 13.02 21.00
CA ALA A 408 1.74 14.18 21.66
C ALA A 408 0.29 13.92 22.15
N VAL A 409 -0.38 12.92 21.59
CA VAL A 409 -1.80 12.58 21.85
C VAL A 409 -1.95 11.25 22.61
N GLY A 410 -0.90 10.44 22.70
CA GLY A 410 -0.90 9.21 23.51
C GLY A 410 -0.04 8.07 22.99
N ASN A 411 0.49 8.18 21.78
CA ASN A 411 1.22 7.10 21.09
C ASN A 411 0.42 5.79 21.02
N ARG A 412 -0.87 5.89 20.73
CA ARG A 412 -1.75 4.72 20.65
C ARG A 412 -1.66 4.12 19.26
N ILE A 413 -1.58 2.79 19.24
CA ILE A 413 -1.70 1.98 18.03
C ILE A 413 -3.02 1.23 18.17
N THR A 414 -3.90 1.31 17.18
CA THR A 414 -5.24 0.71 17.27
C THR A 414 -5.63 0.09 15.94
N LYS A 415 -5.99 -1.19 15.95
CA LYS A 415 -6.58 -1.85 14.78
C LYS A 415 -8.04 -1.42 14.65
N ARG A 416 -8.44 -0.98 13.46
CA ARG A 416 -9.80 -0.52 13.14
C ARG A 416 -10.63 -1.67 12.61
N TYR A 417 -11.06 -2.54 13.53
CA TYR A 417 -11.81 -3.75 13.23
C TYR A 417 -13.15 -3.49 12.53
N ALA A 418 -13.84 -2.38 12.85
CA ALA A 418 -15.10 -2.00 12.23
C ALA A 418 -14.97 -1.71 10.72
N MET A 419 -13.76 -1.47 10.20
CA MET A 419 -13.50 -1.28 8.77
C MET A 419 -13.43 -2.60 7.98
N GLY A 420 -13.46 -3.73 8.66
CA GLY A 420 -13.45 -5.06 8.08
C GLY A 420 -12.06 -5.54 7.66
N ARG A 421 -11.89 -6.86 7.71
CA ARG A 421 -10.67 -7.59 7.39
C ARG A 421 -10.57 -7.89 5.91
N ARG A 422 -9.43 -7.61 5.29
CA ARG A 422 -9.06 -7.91 3.88
C ARG A 422 -7.60 -7.52 3.60
N SER A 423 -7.19 -7.58 2.33
CA SER A 423 -5.90 -7.18 1.79
C SER A 423 -5.97 -5.69 1.50
N HIS A 424 -5.79 -4.87 2.54
CA HIS A 424 -5.92 -3.42 2.35
C HIS A 424 -4.66 -2.89 1.70
N GLU A 425 -4.82 -2.28 0.53
CA GLU A 425 -3.71 -1.55 -0.09
C GLU A 425 -3.53 -0.18 0.58
N ASN A 426 -4.62 0.57 0.69
CA ASN A 426 -4.70 1.73 1.57
C ASN A 426 -6.13 1.93 2.10
N SER A 427 -6.29 2.97 2.92
CA SER A 427 -7.61 3.52 3.28
C SER A 427 -7.56 5.04 3.13
N TRP A 428 -8.65 5.68 2.73
CA TRP A 428 -8.70 7.14 2.63
C TRP A 428 -9.95 7.68 3.28
N VAL A 429 -9.76 8.48 4.34
CA VAL A 429 -10.86 9.14 5.04
C VAL A 429 -11.27 10.39 4.26
N ALA A 430 -12.55 10.46 3.92
CA ALA A 430 -13.12 11.56 3.19
C ALA A 430 -13.25 12.83 4.06
N PRO A 431 -13.46 14.01 3.46
CA PRO A 431 -13.54 15.28 4.18
C PRO A 431 -14.70 15.41 5.17
N ASP A 432 -15.69 14.52 5.11
CA ASP A 432 -16.77 14.44 6.11
C ASP A 432 -16.30 13.81 7.44
N GLU A 433 -15.04 13.35 7.51
CA GLU A 433 -14.43 12.69 8.65
C GLU A 433 -15.13 11.37 9.05
N GLN A 434 -15.98 10.82 8.17
CA GLN A 434 -16.79 9.62 8.43
C GLN A 434 -16.61 8.55 7.36
N THR A 435 -16.66 8.95 6.09
CA THR A 435 -16.65 8.00 4.97
C THR A 435 -15.22 7.60 4.65
N VAL A 436 -14.97 6.30 4.52
CA VAL A 436 -13.65 5.74 4.21
C VAL A 436 -13.76 4.80 3.03
N TYR A 437 -12.92 5.03 2.02
CA TYR A 437 -12.74 4.14 0.88
C TYR A 437 -11.44 3.35 1.02
N PHE A 438 -11.33 2.24 0.31
CA PHE A 438 -10.23 1.30 0.44
C PHE A 438 -9.82 0.72 -0.90
N GLY A 439 -8.52 0.44 -1.02
CA GLY A 439 -8.03 -0.59 -1.91
C GLY A 439 -8.32 -1.99 -1.36
N ASP A 440 -8.43 -2.96 -2.25
CA ASP A 440 -8.51 -4.37 -1.93
C ASP A 440 -7.64 -5.14 -2.95
N ASP A 441 -6.36 -5.35 -2.62
CA ASP A 441 -5.46 -6.04 -3.53
C ASP A 441 -5.75 -7.54 -3.52
N GLY A 442 -6.34 -8.03 -4.61
CA GLY A 442 -6.43 -9.45 -4.87
C GLY A 442 -7.09 -9.80 -6.19
N SER A 443 -7.73 -10.97 -6.23
CA SER A 443 -8.52 -11.41 -7.39
C SER A 443 -9.88 -11.86 -6.91
N ASP A 444 -10.91 -11.51 -7.69
CA ASP A 444 -12.30 -11.79 -7.34
C ASP A 444 -12.65 -11.14 -5.99
N VAL A 445 -12.18 -9.89 -5.84
CA VAL A 445 -12.35 -9.05 -4.65
C VAL A 445 -13.51 -8.07 -4.84
N VAL A 446 -13.85 -7.33 -3.77
CA VAL A 446 -15.05 -6.50 -3.68
C VAL A 446 -14.65 -5.07 -3.36
N LEU A 447 -15.32 -4.09 -3.97
CA LEU A 447 -15.13 -2.69 -3.61
C LEU A 447 -15.91 -2.36 -2.33
N PHE A 448 -15.23 -1.89 -1.29
CA PHE A 448 -15.82 -1.55 0.00
C PHE A 448 -15.82 -0.04 0.27
N LYS A 449 -16.73 0.37 1.15
CA LYS A 449 -16.60 1.63 1.91
C LYS A 449 -17.09 1.43 3.33
N PHE A 450 -16.61 2.27 4.24
CA PHE A 450 -17.03 2.33 5.63
C PHE A 450 -17.57 3.72 5.92
N VAL A 451 -18.58 3.81 6.78
CA VAL A 451 -19.12 5.10 7.26
C VAL A 451 -19.13 5.05 8.78
N ALA A 452 -18.28 5.86 9.40
CA ALA A 452 -18.20 5.99 10.85
C ALA A 452 -19.52 6.49 11.45
N GLU A 453 -19.86 6.04 12.66
CA GLU A 453 -21.02 6.51 13.40
C GLU A 453 -20.92 8.02 13.70
N GLU A 454 -19.72 8.46 14.09
CA GLU A 454 -19.42 9.84 14.46
C GLU A 454 -18.21 10.36 13.66
N PRO A 455 -18.26 11.62 13.15
CA PRO A 455 -17.10 12.25 12.51
C PRO A 455 -15.88 12.25 13.42
N GLY A 456 -14.74 11.80 12.89
CA GLY A 456 -13.47 11.77 13.63
C GLY A 456 -13.27 10.55 14.51
N ASP A 457 -14.22 9.61 14.55
CA ASP A 457 -14.11 8.39 15.35
C ASP A 457 -14.36 7.13 14.52
N LEU A 458 -13.27 6.48 14.15
CA LEU A 458 -13.28 5.25 13.35
C LEU A 458 -13.59 3.99 14.17
N SER A 459 -13.90 4.11 15.47
CA SER A 459 -14.11 2.94 16.34
C SER A 459 -15.47 2.27 16.20
N ALA A 460 -16.42 2.90 15.52
CA ALA A 460 -17.75 2.35 15.28
C ALA A 460 -18.32 2.85 13.96
N GLY A 461 -19.09 2.02 13.27
CA GLY A 461 -19.75 2.44 12.04
C GLY A 461 -20.28 1.28 11.22
N THR A 462 -20.68 1.58 9.99
CA THR A 462 -21.29 0.63 9.06
C THR A 462 -20.36 0.33 7.90
N LEU A 463 -20.14 -0.97 7.64
CA LEU A 463 -19.41 -1.44 6.47
C LEU A 463 -20.37 -1.71 5.30
N TYR A 464 -19.98 -1.28 4.10
CA TYR A 464 -20.72 -1.45 2.86
C TYR A 464 -19.85 -2.10 1.78
N ALA A 465 -20.49 -2.84 0.87
CA ALA A 465 -19.88 -3.38 -0.34
C ALA A 465 -20.64 -2.93 -1.58
N ALA A 466 -19.93 -2.76 -2.70
CA ALA A 466 -20.53 -2.40 -3.97
C ALA A 466 -21.08 -3.65 -4.69
N ARG A 467 -22.30 -3.54 -5.21
CA ARG A 467 -22.75 -4.28 -6.39
C ARG A 467 -22.62 -3.34 -7.58
N VAL A 468 -22.11 -3.84 -8.71
CA VAL A 468 -22.00 -3.04 -9.91
C VAL A 468 -22.92 -3.51 -11.03
N THR A 469 -23.27 -2.58 -11.90
CA THR A 469 -23.84 -2.86 -13.21
C THR A 469 -22.92 -2.24 -14.23
N GLN A 470 -22.31 -3.06 -15.07
CA GLN A 470 -21.50 -2.58 -16.16
C GLN A 470 -22.34 -1.75 -17.15
N THR A 471 -21.83 -0.56 -17.49
CA THR A 471 -22.46 0.40 -18.40
C THR A 471 -21.60 0.71 -19.64
N GLY A 472 -20.28 0.58 -19.51
CA GLY A 472 -19.35 0.48 -20.64
C GLY A 472 -19.13 -0.98 -21.06
N GLY A 473 -18.21 -1.30 -21.97
CA GLY A 473 -17.82 -2.70 -22.16
C GLY A 473 -16.99 -3.08 -23.38
N THR A 474 -16.54 -2.13 -24.20
CA THR A 474 -15.60 -2.42 -25.30
C THR A 474 -14.61 -1.28 -25.48
N GLY A 475 -13.35 -1.61 -25.75
CA GLY A 475 -12.27 -0.63 -25.82
C GLY A 475 -12.18 0.17 -24.52
N ASP A 476 -11.97 1.47 -24.61
CA ASP A 476 -11.64 2.31 -23.45
C ASP A 476 -12.83 2.67 -22.53
N ASP A 477 -14.01 2.07 -22.73
CA ASP A 477 -15.20 2.34 -21.94
C ASP A 477 -15.45 1.23 -20.92
N HIS A 478 -14.80 1.30 -19.76
CA HIS A 478 -14.96 0.36 -18.64
C HIS A 478 -15.86 0.94 -17.53
N ALA A 479 -16.93 1.67 -17.87
CA ALA A 479 -17.74 2.35 -16.85
C ALA A 479 -18.71 1.41 -16.09
N PHE A 480 -18.92 1.67 -14.79
CA PHE A 480 -19.79 0.90 -13.90
C PHE A 480 -20.75 1.82 -13.12
N GLN A 481 -22.02 1.44 -13.00
CA GLN A 481 -22.93 1.98 -11.98
C GLN A 481 -22.81 1.18 -10.69
N LEU A 482 -22.82 1.87 -9.54
CA LEU A 482 -22.63 1.28 -8.21
C LEU A 482 -23.90 1.37 -7.37
N GLU A 483 -24.22 0.29 -6.68
CA GLU A 483 -25.18 0.23 -5.58
C GLU A 483 -24.47 -0.29 -4.32
N TRP A 484 -24.65 0.41 -3.20
CA TRP A 484 -24.03 0.03 -1.93
C TRP A 484 -24.95 -0.88 -1.10
N ILE A 485 -24.46 -2.08 -0.80
CA ILE A 485 -25.10 -3.05 0.09
C ILE A 485 -24.53 -2.85 1.49
N GLU A 486 -25.42 -2.60 2.46
CA GLU A 486 -25.06 -2.59 3.88
C GLU A 486 -24.72 -4.01 4.34
N LEU A 487 -23.53 -4.20 4.92
CA LEU A 487 -23.09 -5.48 5.46
C LEU A 487 -23.39 -5.60 6.95
N GLY A 488 -23.14 -4.53 7.71
CA GLY A 488 -23.43 -4.48 9.13
C GLY A 488 -22.81 -3.29 9.84
N PHE A 489 -23.37 -2.97 11.01
CA PHE A 489 -22.81 -2.00 11.96
C PHE A 489 -22.00 -2.74 13.02
N GLY A 490 -20.85 -2.19 13.42
CA GLY A 490 -19.97 -2.81 14.41
C GLY A 490 -19.12 -1.82 15.19
N PHE A 491 -18.66 -2.27 16.36
CA PHE A 491 -17.71 -1.57 17.22
C PHE A 491 -16.37 -2.32 17.24
N ASP A 492 -15.26 -1.56 17.22
CA ASP A 492 -13.91 -2.12 17.25
C ASP A 492 -13.71 -3.09 18.42
N ASP A 493 -14.17 -2.73 19.62
CA ASP A 493 -13.96 -3.49 20.84
C ASP A 493 -14.77 -4.80 20.88
N GLU A 494 -15.98 -4.80 20.34
CA GLU A 494 -16.82 -5.99 20.21
C GLU A 494 -16.24 -6.98 19.18
N ILE A 495 -15.78 -6.48 18.04
CA ILE A 495 -15.17 -7.32 17.00
C ILE A 495 -13.81 -7.84 17.48
N GLU A 496 -13.00 -7.01 18.16
CA GLU A 496 -11.77 -7.46 18.79
C GLU A 496 -12.06 -8.56 19.82
N ALA A 497 -13.07 -8.39 20.67
CA ALA A 497 -13.45 -9.42 21.64
C ALA A 497 -13.77 -10.76 20.96
N ALA A 498 -14.44 -10.75 19.81
CA ALA A 498 -14.67 -11.95 19.01
C ALA A 498 -13.36 -12.57 18.47
N VAL A 499 -12.39 -11.77 18.01
CA VAL A 499 -11.05 -12.25 17.65
C VAL A 499 -10.36 -12.91 18.85
N ARG A 500 -10.46 -12.31 20.05
CA ARG A 500 -9.87 -12.84 21.29
C ARG A 500 -10.52 -14.14 21.75
N GLU A 501 -11.80 -14.39 21.44
CA GLU A 501 -12.44 -15.69 21.71
C GLU A 501 -11.82 -16.81 20.86
N ILE A 502 -11.33 -16.51 19.66
CA ILE A 502 -10.63 -17.46 18.78
C ILE A 502 -9.26 -17.81 19.35
N ASP A 503 -8.55 -16.89 20.00
CA ASP A 503 -7.27 -17.18 20.67
C ASP A 503 -7.38 -18.36 21.64
N ALA A 504 -8.51 -18.48 22.34
CA ALA A 504 -8.76 -19.57 23.28
C ALA A 504 -8.92 -20.94 22.59
N GLN A 505 -9.26 -20.97 21.31
CA GLN A 505 -9.38 -22.19 20.50
C GLN A 505 -8.04 -22.63 19.91
N LEU A 506 -7.07 -21.71 19.82
CA LEU A 506 -5.73 -21.94 19.26
C LEU A 506 -4.70 -22.41 20.30
N GLN A 507 -5.04 -22.34 21.60
CA GLN A 507 -4.22 -22.83 22.72
C GLN A 507 -4.51 -24.31 23.02
#